data_AF-A0A0W8C086-F1
#
_entry.id   AF-A0A0W8C086-F1
#
_cell.length_a   1.000
_cell.length_b   1.000
_cell.length_c   1.000
_cell.angle_alpha   90.00
_cell.angle_beta   90.00
_cell.angle_gamma   90.00
#
_symmetry.space_group_name_H-M   'P 1'
#
loop_
_entity.id
_entity.type
_entity.pdbx_description
1 polymer ?
#
loop_
_entity_poly.entity_id
_entity_poly.type
_entity_poly.pdbx_seq_one_letter_code
_entity_poly.pdbx_strand_id
1 'polypeptide(L)'
;MTAAPSRSVKYLHNVLAHIQNLCAKASEEGNSDKHQRIRVIHWVRKLRSQPTSNPTWLKSVLEYANVLLQMILEGVRLNKKKIHVDESVAALNCYACQVIEEPFTKMPPQGSLAALPRHQVARIQVKSAKQITRAQSAQPSPLQTHPNSAKQQLLNNNSEGNVRTAVAVDKQIQTQEQDDQWEWQRVWKGAFGKMHQQLQVKTEETEALAADNKELRALVTGYKKALEEAERNQRDIEAKHLAEIENLRAVHSLELSDLQARYRQKLEEVTMQNDEKLLSRRRQNNCIRHAHALSSNTLRTSMSTKTLQGDPRRPGDLHPFVREQVDPDDAPGDWYAFFSLVLGFLAFTMKWKELAWGSLLLCFGSFTNMKSQDMNTTQVAMSFFFSTSALVSAYMGTMRPGMLMPSGQTVEAPAS
;
A
#
# COMPACT_ATOMS: atom_id res chain seq x y z
N MET A 1 -36.86 -28.52 3.09
CA MET A 1 -35.92 -28.72 1.96
C MET A 1 -34.68 -27.89 2.22
N THR A 2 -33.59 -28.49 2.68
CA THR A 2 -32.30 -27.79 2.93
C THR A 2 -31.61 -27.55 1.60
N ALA A 3 -31.57 -26.29 1.14
CA ALA A 3 -30.87 -25.91 -0.07
C ALA A 3 -29.37 -26.25 0.07
N ALA A 4 -28.80 -26.93 -0.91
CA ALA A 4 -27.38 -27.28 -0.90
C ALA A 4 -26.53 -26.00 -0.83
N PRO A 5 -25.52 -25.93 0.06
CA PRO A 5 -24.70 -24.73 0.21
C PRO A 5 -23.95 -24.42 -1.09
N SER A 6 -23.95 -23.14 -1.47
CA SER A 6 -23.28 -22.63 -2.66
C SER A 6 -21.78 -22.97 -2.65
N ARG A 7 -21.17 -23.13 -3.83
CA ARG A 7 -19.74 -23.47 -3.97
C ARG A 7 -18.82 -22.50 -3.22
N SER A 8 -19.17 -21.22 -3.16
CA SER A 8 -18.43 -20.17 -2.45
C SER A 8 -18.43 -20.37 -0.93
N VAL A 9 -19.55 -20.78 -0.35
CA VAL A 9 -19.66 -21.07 1.08
C VAL A 9 -18.80 -22.29 1.44
N LYS A 10 -18.82 -23.34 0.62
CA LYS A 10 -17.95 -24.51 0.83
C LYS A 10 -16.46 -24.13 0.75
N TYR A 11 -16.08 -23.30 -0.22
CA TYR A 11 -14.72 -22.80 -0.35
C TYR A 11 -14.28 -21.99 0.88
N LEU A 12 -15.12 -21.06 1.37
CA LEU A 12 -14.81 -20.29 2.58
C LEU A 12 -14.58 -21.20 3.79
N HIS A 13 -15.41 -22.22 3.98
CA HIS A 13 -15.24 -23.18 5.08
C HIS A 13 -13.90 -23.92 5.00
N ASN A 14 -13.49 -24.31 3.80
CA ASN A 14 -12.20 -24.96 3.56
C ASN A 14 -11.02 -24.02 3.87
N VAL A 15 -11.08 -22.75 3.42
CA VAL A 15 -10.03 -21.75 3.71
C VAL A 15 -9.92 -21.49 5.21
N LEU A 16 -11.05 -21.30 5.90
CA LEU A 16 -11.08 -21.07 7.34
C LEU A 16 -10.58 -22.30 8.13
N ALA A 17 -10.88 -23.52 7.67
CA ALA A 17 -10.34 -24.74 8.27
C ALA A 17 -8.82 -24.85 8.05
N HIS A 18 -8.32 -24.44 6.88
CA HIS A 18 -6.89 -24.46 6.60
C HIS A 18 -6.12 -23.46 7.46
N ILE A 19 -6.64 -22.23 7.62
CA ILE A 19 -6.07 -21.23 8.54
C ILE A 19 -6.02 -21.77 9.98
N GLN A 20 -7.10 -22.41 10.45
CA GLN A 20 -7.12 -23.04 11.79
C GLN A 20 -6.05 -24.11 11.96
N ASN A 21 -5.85 -24.98 10.96
CA ASN A 21 -4.83 -26.02 10.98
C ASN A 21 -3.41 -25.43 10.97
N LEU A 22 -3.17 -24.38 10.18
CA LEU A 22 -1.87 -23.69 10.17
C LEU A 22 -1.57 -23.02 11.51
N CYS A 23 -2.56 -22.38 12.13
CA CYS A 23 -2.41 -21.81 13.47
C CYS A 23 -2.21 -22.87 14.55
N ALA A 24 -2.83 -24.05 14.42
CA ALA A 24 -2.59 -25.17 15.33
C ALA A 24 -1.17 -25.72 15.19
N LYS A 25 -0.68 -25.88 13.95
CA LYS A 25 0.67 -26.36 13.66
C LYS A 25 1.76 -25.39 14.13
N ALA A 26 1.57 -24.08 13.93
CA ALA A 26 2.48 -23.05 14.45
C ALA A 26 2.53 -23.03 15.99
N SER A 27 1.49 -23.54 16.67
CA SER A 27 1.47 -23.68 18.13
C SER A 27 2.35 -24.82 18.64
N GLU A 28 2.51 -25.89 17.87
CA GLU A 28 3.38 -27.02 18.25
C GLU A 28 4.87 -26.64 18.12
N GLU A 29 5.19 -25.72 17.22
CA GLU A 29 6.55 -25.20 17.00
C GLU A 29 6.98 -24.14 18.03
N GLY A 30 6.13 -23.81 19.03
CA GLY A 30 6.49 -22.93 20.15
C GLY A 30 6.74 -21.46 19.79
N ASN A 31 6.46 -21.05 18.56
CA ASN A 31 6.94 -19.79 17.96
C ASN A 31 5.85 -18.70 17.84
N SER A 32 4.66 -18.92 18.41
CA SER A 32 3.51 -18.02 18.28
C SER A 32 3.04 -17.55 19.65
N ASP A 33 2.91 -16.22 19.81
CA ASP A 33 2.30 -15.60 20.98
C ASP A 33 0.87 -16.14 21.19
N LYS A 34 0.63 -16.72 22.38
CA LYS A 34 -0.67 -17.29 22.78
C LYS A 34 -1.81 -16.29 22.58
N HIS A 35 -1.54 -14.98 22.72
CA HIS A 35 -2.54 -13.93 22.57
C HIS A 35 -2.98 -13.74 21.11
N GLN A 36 -2.05 -13.85 20.15
CA GLN A 36 -2.37 -13.79 18.72
C GLN A 36 -3.22 -14.98 18.29
N ARG A 37 -2.90 -16.18 18.80
CA ARG A 37 -3.67 -17.40 18.55
C ARG A 37 -5.13 -17.27 18.99
N ILE A 38 -5.37 -16.73 20.18
CA ILE A 38 -6.72 -16.52 20.71
C ILE A 38 -7.51 -15.56 19.81
N ARG A 39 -6.88 -14.47 19.33
CA ARG A 39 -7.51 -13.50 18.43
C ARG A 39 -7.90 -14.10 17.08
N VAL A 40 -6.99 -14.85 16.44
CA VAL A 40 -7.27 -15.50 15.15
C VAL A 40 -8.36 -16.55 15.29
N ILE A 41 -8.32 -17.40 16.33
CA ILE A 41 -9.35 -18.42 16.57
C ILE A 41 -10.71 -17.78 16.85
N HIS A 42 -10.74 -16.70 17.64
CA HIS A 42 -11.97 -15.96 17.93
C HIS A 42 -12.56 -15.35 16.65
N TRP A 43 -11.72 -14.73 15.81
CA TRP A 43 -12.13 -14.17 14.53
C TRP A 43 -12.70 -15.22 13.57
N VAL A 44 -12.02 -16.36 13.39
CA VAL A 44 -12.53 -17.45 12.54
C VAL A 44 -13.86 -17.99 13.07
N ARG A 45 -14.00 -18.12 14.39
CA ARG A 45 -15.27 -18.56 15.02
C ARG A 45 -16.38 -17.54 14.76
N LYS A 46 -16.09 -16.24 14.90
CA LYS A 46 -17.03 -15.15 14.63
C LYS A 46 -17.47 -15.13 13.16
N LEU A 47 -16.56 -15.38 12.20
CA LEU A 47 -16.90 -15.48 10.79
C LEU A 47 -17.80 -16.69 10.47
N ARG A 48 -17.57 -17.84 11.10
CA ARG A 48 -18.45 -19.03 10.92
C ARG A 48 -19.86 -18.83 11.45
N SER A 49 -20.03 -17.99 12.46
CA SER A 49 -21.35 -17.72 13.04
C SER A 49 -22.21 -16.72 12.26
N GLN A 50 -21.66 -16.03 11.24
CA GLN A 50 -22.42 -15.02 10.49
C GLN A 50 -23.26 -15.65 9.36
N PRO A 51 -24.48 -15.15 9.11
CA PRO A 51 -25.31 -15.61 8.01
C PRO A 51 -24.68 -15.24 6.66
N THR A 52 -24.34 -16.26 5.86
CA THR A 52 -23.65 -16.14 4.57
C THR A 52 -24.57 -15.73 3.40
N SER A 53 -25.74 -15.17 3.69
CA SER A 53 -26.76 -14.87 2.67
C SER A 53 -26.42 -13.66 1.80
N ASN A 54 -25.48 -12.81 2.20
CA ASN A 54 -25.04 -11.64 1.42
C ASN A 54 -23.81 -11.99 0.55
N PRO A 55 -23.94 -12.00 -0.80
CA PRO A 55 -22.86 -12.37 -1.70
C PRO A 55 -21.71 -11.35 -1.74
N THR A 56 -21.99 -10.06 -1.51
CA THR A 56 -20.98 -8.99 -1.48
C THR A 56 -20.09 -9.12 -0.25
N TRP A 57 -20.72 -9.34 0.92
CA TRP A 57 -20.00 -9.62 2.16
C TRP A 57 -19.13 -10.87 2.02
N LEU A 58 -19.71 -11.94 1.44
CA LEU A 58 -19.00 -13.20 1.24
C LEU A 58 -17.75 -13.02 0.37
N LYS A 59 -17.84 -12.21 -0.70
CA LYS A 59 -16.71 -11.90 -1.58
C LYS A 59 -15.60 -11.17 -0.83
N SER A 60 -15.91 -10.10 -0.10
CA SER A 60 -14.92 -9.34 0.67
C SER A 60 -14.25 -10.18 1.77
N VAL A 61 -15.02 -11.04 2.45
CA VAL A 61 -14.48 -11.96 3.46
C VAL A 61 -13.57 -13.01 2.81
N LEU A 62 -13.91 -13.51 1.61
CA LEU A 62 -13.07 -14.45 0.88
C LEU A 62 -11.74 -13.81 0.46
N GLU A 63 -11.78 -12.59 -0.05
CA GLU A 63 -10.58 -11.83 -0.46
C GLU A 63 -9.66 -11.61 0.75
N TYR A 64 -10.22 -11.18 1.88
CA TYR A 64 -9.45 -10.99 3.12
C TYR A 64 -8.88 -12.32 3.66
N ALA A 65 -9.67 -13.39 3.66
CA ALA A 65 -9.22 -14.71 4.10
C ALA A 65 -8.10 -15.27 3.21
N ASN A 66 -8.15 -15.03 1.90
CA ASN A 66 -7.10 -15.43 0.98
C ASN A 66 -5.80 -14.63 1.19
N VAL A 67 -5.89 -13.31 1.39
CA VAL A 67 -4.72 -12.47 1.73
C VAL A 67 -4.09 -12.91 3.04
N LEU A 68 -4.90 -13.14 4.07
CA LEU A 68 -4.43 -13.63 5.37
C LEU A 68 -3.77 -15.01 5.26
N LEU A 69 -4.34 -15.91 4.45
CA LEU A 69 -3.75 -17.21 4.18
C LEU A 69 -2.39 -17.07 3.45
N GLN A 70 -2.31 -16.19 2.45
CA GLN A 70 -1.07 -15.95 1.71
C GLN A 70 0.02 -15.38 2.62
N MET A 71 -0.31 -14.42 3.47
CA MET A 71 0.63 -13.86 4.46
C MET A 71 1.13 -14.92 5.45
N ILE A 72 0.25 -15.80 5.95
CA ILE A 72 0.65 -16.89 6.84
C ILE A 72 1.58 -17.87 6.12
N LEU A 73 1.27 -18.24 4.87
CA LEU A 73 2.10 -19.14 4.07
C LEU A 73 3.48 -18.55 3.74
N GLU A 74 3.53 -17.26 3.41
CA GLU A 74 4.78 -16.53 3.16
C GLU A 74 5.60 -16.33 4.44
N GLY A 75 4.97 -15.97 5.56
CA GLY A 75 5.63 -15.86 6.86
C GLY A 75 6.21 -17.20 7.35
N VAL A 76 5.50 -18.31 7.14
CA VAL A 76 6.03 -19.67 7.41
C VAL A 76 7.22 -20.01 6.49
N ARG A 77 7.22 -19.50 5.25
CA ARG A 77 8.35 -19.64 4.32
C ARG A 77 9.58 -18.83 4.76
N LEU A 78 9.36 -17.63 5.27
CA LEU A 78 10.41 -16.75 5.77
C LEU A 78 11.01 -17.27 7.08
N ASN A 79 10.23 -17.91 7.95
CA ASN A 79 10.76 -18.56 9.16
C ASN A 79 11.75 -19.72 8.86
N LYS A 80 11.74 -20.29 7.65
CA LYS A 80 12.79 -21.24 7.23
C LYS A 80 14.13 -20.56 6.90
N LYS A 81 14.15 -19.24 6.70
CA LYS A 81 15.35 -18.43 6.52
C LYS A 81 15.50 -17.54 7.75
N LYS A 82 16.22 -18.05 8.75
CA LYS A 82 16.40 -17.44 10.08
C LYS A 82 17.08 -16.06 10.03
N ILE A 83 16.34 -14.98 9.78
CA ILE A 83 16.76 -13.57 9.99
C ILE A 83 15.52 -12.72 10.39
N HIS A 84 15.64 -12.01 11.52
CA HIS A 84 14.78 -10.96 12.12
C HIS A 84 13.27 -10.96 11.81
N VAL A 85 12.47 -11.51 12.73
CA VAL A 85 10.99 -11.66 12.62
C VAL A 85 10.21 -10.64 13.47
N ASP A 86 10.84 -9.95 14.41
CA ASP A 86 10.10 -9.17 15.42
C ASP A 86 9.48 -7.86 14.88
N GLU A 87 10.08 -7.21 13.88
CA GLU A 87 9.56 -5.95 13.31
C GLU A 87 8.39 -6.16 12.33
N SER A 88 8.44 -7.22 11.51
CA SER A 88 7.38 -7.52 10.54
C SER A 88 6.09 -7.98 11.22
N VAL A 89 6.21 -8.66 12.38
CA VAL A 89 5.06 -9.12 13.17
C VAL A 89 4.41 -7.96 13.93
N ALA A 90 5.16 -6.94 14.35
CA ALA A 90 4.62 -5.72 14.94
C ALA A 90 3.84 -4.88 13.90
N ALA A 91 4.37 -4.75 12.68
CA ALA A 91 3.69 -4.09 11.56
C ALA A 91 2.40 -4.82 11.16
N LEU A 92 2.41 -6.16 11.16
CA LEU A 92 1.21 -6.99 10.92
C LEU A 92 0.09 -6.75 11.95
N ASN A 93 0.45 -6.52 13.23
CA ASN A 93 -0.53 -6.27 14.29
C ASN A 93 -1.18 -4.88 14.18
N CYS A 94 -0.43 -3.86 13.77
CA CYS A 94 -0.96 -2.51 13.61
C CYS A 94 -1.98 -2.47 12.45
N TYR A 95 -1.64 -3.09 11.32
CA TYR A 95 -2.50 -3.13 10.13
C TYR A 95 -3.77 -3.96 10.34
N ALA A 96 -3.67 -5.11 11.01
CA ALA A 96 -4.84 -5.94 11.32
C ALA A 96 -5.76 -5.26 12.34
N CYS A 97 -5.24 -4.58 13.37
CA CYS A 97 -6.10 -3.91 14.36
C CYS A 97 -6.86 -2.70 13.79
N GLN A 98 -6.25 -1.92 12.88
CA GLN A 98 -6.87 -0.71 12.31
C GLN A 98 -7.93 -1.02 11.24
N VAL A 99 -7.70 -2.03 10.41
CA VAL A 99 -8.63 -2.41 9.31
C VAL A 99 -9.82 -3.24 9.82
N ILE A 100 -9.73 -3.84 11.02
CA ILE A 100 -10.79 -4.70 11.59
C ILE A 100 -11.94 -3.90 12.23
N GLU A 101 -11.80 -2.60 12.56
CA GLU A 101 -12.92 -1.83 13.15
C GLU A 101 -13.82 -1.12 12.12
N GLU A 102 -13.28 -0.71 10.97
CA GLU A 102 -14.05 0.10 10.01
C GLU A 102 -15.24 -0.58 9.29
N PRO A 103 -15.21 -1.89 8.93
CA PRO A 103 -16.36 -2.47 8.24
C PRO A 103 -17.55 -2.79 9.15
N PHE A 104 -17.44 -2.61 10.47
CA PHE A 104 -18.46 -3.05 11.44
C PHE A 104 -19.25 -1.93 12.12
N THR A 105 -18.91 -0.66 11.92
CA THR A 105 -19.68 0.48 12.47
C THR A 105 -20.78 1.00 11.54
N LYS A 106 -20.84 0.51 10.30
CA LYS A 106 -21.90 0.83 9.32
C LYS A 106 -22.72 -0.41 8.94
N MET A 107 -23.48 -0.95 9.88
CA MET A 107 -24.67 -1.74 9.54
C MET A 107 -25.92 -0.87 9.72
N PRO A 108 -26.81 -0.76 8.72
CA PRO A 108 -28.08 -0.05 8.91
C PRO A 108 -28.96 -0.84 9.90
N PRO A 109 -29.78 -0.15 10.72
CA PRO A 109 -30.62 -0.81 11.72
C PRO A 109 -31.58 -1.79 11.03
N GLN A 110 -31.56 -3.05 11.51
CA GLN A 110 -32.53 -4.04 11.07
C GLN A 110 -33.90 -3.71 11.68
N GLY A 111 -34.80 -3.20 10.83
CA GLY A 111 -36.23 -3.03 11.09
C GLY A 111 -37.05 -3.76 10.03
N SER A 112 -38.17 -4.32 10.46
CA SER A 112 -39.01 -5.31 9.79
C SER A 112 -39.69 -4.87 8.48
N LEU A 113 -39.75 -5.80 7.53
CA LEU A 113 -40.71 -5.96 6.43
C LEU A 113 -41.83 -4.90 6.34
N ALA A 114 -41.75 -3.98 5.37
CA ALA A 114 -42.90 -3.44 4.65
C ALA A 114 -42.49 -2.65 3.40
N ALA A 115 -43.12 -2.99 2.29
CA ALA A 115 -43.36 -2.18 1.09
C ALA A 115 -42.16 -1.67 0.24
N LEU A 116 -41.96 -2.35 -0.89
CA LEU A 116 -41.51 -1.74 -2.16
C LEU A 116 -42.36 -0.50 -2.52
N PRO A 117 -41.77 0.52 -3.19
CA PRO A 117 -41.93 0.58 -4.65
C PRO A 117 -40.68 1.00 -5.45
N ARG A 118 -40.76 0.69 -6.75
CA ARG A 118 -39.77 0.82 -7.82
C ARG A 118 -39.45 2.26 -8.26
N HIS A 119 -38.21 2.40 -8.74
CA HIS A 119 -37.67 3.32 -9.77
C HIS A 119 -37.81 4.84 -9.62
N GLN A 120 -36.67 5.52 -9.51
CA GLN A 120 -36.27 6.61 -10.42
C GLN A 120 -34.74 6.57 -10.62
N VAL A 121 -34.28 6.38 -11.85
CA VAL A 121 -32.88 6.60 -12.25
C VAL A 121 -32.85 7.88 -13.07
N ALA A 122 -32.27 8.92 -12.49
CA ALA A 122 -31.95 10.18 -13.14
C ALA A 122 -30.85 9.96 -14.20
N ARG A 123 -31.08 10.46 -15.41
CA ARG A 123 -30.04 10.58 -16.45
C ARG A 123 -29.10 11.73 -16.10
N ILE A 124 -27.81 11.45 -16.11
CA ILE A 124 -26.74 12.44 -16.18
C ILE A 124 -26.58 12.89 -17.65
N GLN A 125 -26.52 14.21 -17.82
CA GLN A 125 -26.23 14.91 -19.06
C GLN A 125 -24.72 14.97 -19.30
N VAL A 126 -24.27 14.65 -20.51
CA VAL A 126 -22.98 15.12 -21.05
C VAL A 126 -23.27 15.90 -22.33
N LYS A 127 -22.82 17.15 -22.32
CA LYS A 127 -22.88 18.13 -23.40
C LYS A 127 -21.85 17.78 -24.47
N SER A 128 -22.26 17.70 -25.73
CA SER A 128 -21.50 18.29 -26.84
C SER A 128 -22.46 18.80 -27.90
N ALA A 129 -22.23 20.02 -28.32
CA ALA A 129 -23.12 20.82 -29.14
C ALA A 129 -22.91 20.56 -30.63
N LYS A 130 -23.99 20.32 -31.38
CA LYS A 130 -24.18 21.04 -32.64
C LYS A 130 -25.67 21.19 -32.96
N GLN A 131 -25.98 22.45 -33.19
CA GLN A 131 -27.26 23.12 -33.31
C GLN A 131 -27.71 23.08 -34.77
N ILE A 132 -28.86 22.46 -35.09
CA ILE A 132 -29.77 22.94 -36.14
C ILE A 132 -31.22 22.72 -35.68
N THR A 133 -32.01 23.74 -35.95
CA THR A 133 -33.25 24.20 -35.36
C THR A 133 -34.49 23.52 -35.95
N ARG A 134 -35.54 23.42 -35.09
CA ARG A 134 -36.94 23.84 -35.36
C ARG A 134 -38.04 22.76 -35.41
N ALA A 135 -38.84 22.80 -34.32
CA ALA A 135 -40.31 22.74 -34.17
C ALA A 135 -41.09 21.47 -34.60
N GLN A 136 -41.69 20.78 -33.61
CA GLN A 136 -43.15 20.70 -33.33
C GLN A 136 -43.86 19.67 -34.25
N SER A 137 -44.72 18.75 -33.83
CA SER A 137 -45.63 18.61 -32.68
C SER A 137 -46.18 17.17 -32.70
N ALA A 138 -46.82 16.77 -31.61
CA ALA A 138 -47.84 15.71 -31.50
C ALA A 138 -47.41 14.22 -31.44
N GLN A 139 -47.46 13.72 -30.19
CA GLN A 139 -47.99 12.40 -29.76
C GLN A 139 -49.24 11.96 -30.56
N PRO A 140 -49.56 10.66 -30.71
CA PRO A 140 -49.95 9.82 -29.55
C PRO A 140 -49.57 8.32 -29.56
N SER A 141 -49.69 7.74 -28.37
CA SER A 141 -49.63 6.32 -27.98
C SER A 141 -50.44 5.36 -28.87
N PRO A 142 -50.07 4.05 -28.91
CA PRO A 142 -50.99 3.00 -29.28
C PRO A 142 -51.62 2.33 -28.04
N LEU A 143 -52.95 2.26 -28.05
CA LEU A 143 -53.80 1.40 -27.24
C LEU A 143 -53.68 -0.04 -27.78
N GLN A 144 -53.42 -1.02 -26.92
CA GLN A 144 -53.64 -2.45 -27.21
C GLN A 144 -54.70 -2.98 -26.24
N THR A 145 -55.87 -3.34 -26.78
CA THR A 145 -56.83 -4.23 -26.14
C THR A 145 -57.34 -5.21 -27.19
N HIS A 146 -57.06 -6.49 -26.98
CA HIS A 146 -57.70 -7.61 -27.64
C HIS A 146 -59.13 -7.84 -27.08
N PRO A 147 -59.99 -8.55 -27.84
CA PRO A 147 -61.43 -8.60 -27.64
C PRO A 147 -61.85 -9.76 -26.74
N ASN A 148 -63.03 -9.68 -26.14
CA ASN A 148 -63.79 -10.87 -25.78
C ASN A 148 -65.30 -10.60 -25.83
N SER A 149 -65.94 -11.37 -26.71
CA SER A 149 -67.31 -11.87 -26.73
C SER A 149 -68.36 -11.24 -25.80
N ALA A 150 -69.38 -10.65 -26.41
CA ALA A 150 -70.75 -10.77 -25.94
C ALA A 150 -71.73 -10.81 -27.13
N LYS A 151 -72.45 -11.92 -27.22
CA LYS A 151 -73.71 -12.06 -27.98
C LYS A 151 -74.70 -11.00 -27.49
N GLN A 152 -75.53 -10.43 -28.38
CA GLN A 152 -76.90 -10.90 -28.62
C GLN A 152 -77.72 -9.86 -29.42
N GLN A 153 -78.56 -10.41 -30.29
CA GLN A 153 -79.54 -9.81 -31.21
C GLN A 153 -80.39 -8.66 -30.64
N LEU A 154 -80.75 -7.68 -31.49
CA LEU A 154 -82.17 -7.47 -31.87
C LEU A 154 -82.31 -6.69 -33.19
N LEU A 155 -83.38 -7.01 -33.92
CA LEU A 155 -83.77 -6.54 -35.25
C LEU A 155 -83.83 -5.01 -35.40
N ASN A 156 -83.52 -4.50 -36.60
CA ASN A 156 -84.54 -3.75 -37.34
C ASN A 156 -84.29 -3.69 -38.87
N ASN A 157 -85.41 -3.68 -39.60
CA ASN A 157 -85.54 -3.79 -41.05
C ASN A 157 -85.07 -2.53 -41.80
N ASN A 158 -84.52 -2.67 -43.02
CA ASN A 158 -85.00 -1.98 -44.24
C ASN A 158 -84.05 -2.07 -45.46
N SER A 159 -84.64 -2.56 -46.55
CA SER A 159 -84.50 -2.19 -47.98
C SER A 159 -83.11 -1.91 -48.58
N GLU A 160 -82.61 -2.90 -49.32
CA GLU A 160 -82.27 -2.87 -50.77
C GLU A 160 -81.42 -1.74 -51.40
N GLY A 161 -80.91 -0.78 -50.63
CA GLY A 161 -79.92 0.21 -51.09
C GLY A 161 -78.47 -0.16 -50.79
N ASN A 162 -78.24 -1.17 -49.94
CA ASN A 162 -76.95 -1.37 -49.27
C ASN A 162 -75.93 -2.25 -50.03
N VAL A 163 -76.32 -2.87 -51.15
CA VAL A 163 -75.43 -3.76 -51.90
C VAL A 163 -74.35 -2.97 -52.67
N ARG A 164 -74.63 -1.73 -53.10
CA ARG A 164 -73.63 -0.88 -53.76
C ARG A 164 -72.66 -0.22 -52.78
N THR A 165 -73.11 0.14 -51.58
CA THR A 165 -72.25 0.66 -50.50
C THR A 165 -71.39 -0.43 -49.88
N ALA A 166 -71.90 -1.64 -49.66
CA ALA A 166 -71.10 -2.76 -49.17
C ALA A 166 -69.95 -3.15 -50.14
N VAL A 167 -70.22 -3.15 -51.46
CA VAL A 167 -69.19 -3.43 -52.48
C VAL A 167 -68.16 -2.30 -52.61
N ALA A 168 -68.55 -1.04 -52.38
CA ALA A 168 -67.62 0.10 -52.34
C ALA A 168 -66.75 0.08 -51.07
N VAL A 169 -67.33 -0.31 -49.93
CA VAL A 169 -66.61 -0.46 -48.66
C VAL A 169 -65.62 -1.63 -48.72
N ASP A 170 -65.99 -2.77 -49.32
CA ASP A 170 -65.07 -3.91 -49.52
C ASP A 170 -63.87 -3.54 -50.41
N LYS A 171 -64.10 -2.79 -51.49
CA LYS A 171 -62.99 -2.31 -52.35
C LYS A 171 -62.06 -1.34 -51.60
N GLN A 172 -62.61 -0.50 -50.73
CA GLN A 172 -61.83 0.45 -49.94
C GLN A 172 -61.04 -0.22 -48.82
N ILE A 173 -61.61 -1.25 -48.17
CA ILE A 173 -60.90 -2.10 -47.20
C ILE A 173 -59.74 -2.83 -47.88
N GLN A 174 -59.95 -3.35 -49.08
CA GLN A 174 -58.92 -4.08 -49.81
C GLN A 174 -57.74 -3.18 -50.26
N THR A 175 -57.99 -1.92 -50.61
CA THR A 175 -56.91 -0.95 -50.88
C THR A 175 -56.17 -0.54 -49.60
N GLN A 176 -56.88 -0.40 -48.48
CA GLN A 176 -56.29 -0.06 -47.19
C GLN A 176 -55.34 -1.17 -46.69
N GLU A 177 -55.73 -2.43 -46.83
CA GLU A 177 -54.89 -3.57 -46.45
C GLU A 177 -53.61 -3.64 -47.29
N GLN A 178 -53.68 -3.32 -48.58
CA GLN A 178 -52.48 -3.24 -49.43
C GLN A 178 -51.54 -2.11 -49.02
N ASP A 179 -52.08 -0.91 -48.76
CA ASP A 179 -51.30 0.24 -48.30
C ASP A 179 -50.63 -0.04 -46.95
N ASP A 180 -51.35 -0.65 -46.01
CA ASP A 180 -50.81 -1.09 -44.73
C ASP A 180 -49.68 -2.12 -44.93
N GLN A 181 -49.85 -3.09 -45.83
CA GLN A 181 -48.83 -4.08 -46.15
C GLN A 181 -47.54 -3.43 -46.71
N TRP A 182 -47.67 -2.40 -47.55
CA TRP A 182 -46.55 -1.62 -48.06
C TRP A 182 -45.83 -0.80 -46.98
N GLU A 183 -46.58 -0.15 -46.07
CA GLU A 183 -46.00 0.57 -44.94
C GLU A 183 -45.27 -0.38 -43.99
N TRP A 184 -45.84 -1.55 -43.70
CA TRP A 184 -45.18 -2.59 -42.91
C TRP A 184 -43.85 -3.00 -43.55
N GLN A 185 -43.82 -3.27 -44.86
CA GLN A 185 -42.56 -3.61 -45.54
C GLN A 185 -41.53 -2.47 -45.46
N ARG A 186 -41.96 -1.22 -45.60
CA ARG A 186 -41.06 -0.06 -45.51
C ARG A 186 -40.47 0.08 -44.11
N VAL A 187 -41.31 -0.02 -43.08
CA VAL A 187 -40.88 0.08 -41.67
C VAL A 187 -39.92 -1.05 -41.32
N TRP A 188 -40.24 -2.29 -41.71
CA TRP A 188 -39.36 -3.44 -41.47
C TRP A 188 -38.02 -3.32 -42.21
N LYS A 189 -38.04 -2.92 -43.48
CA LYS A 189 -36.80 -2.70 -44.26
C LYS A 189 -35.93 -1.61 -43.62
N GLY A 190 -36.54 -0.54 -43.12
CA GLY A 190 -35.85 0.51 -42.38
C GLY A 190 -35.28 0.02 -41.04
N ALA A 191 -36.03 -0.79 -40.28
CA ALA A 191 -35.58 -1.37 -39.02
C ALA A 191 -34.41 -2.34 -39.22
N PHE A 192 -34.49 -3.23 -40.22
CA PHE A 192 -33.39 -4.12 -40.58
C PHE A 192 -32.17 -3.35 -41.07
N GLY A 193 -32.34 -2.30 -41.88
CA GLY A 193 -31.24 -1.44 -42.29
C GLY A 193 -30.50 -0.82 -41.10
N LYS A 194 -31.24 -0.28 -40.12
CA LYS A 194 -30.66 0.25 -38.88
C LYS A 194 -29.95 -0.82 -38.06
N MET A 195 -30.53 -2.01 -37.96
CA MET A 195 -29.92 -3.15 -37.24
C MET A 195 -28.61 -3.60 -37.89
N HIS A 196 -28.58 -3.67 -39.23
CA HIS A 196 -27.37 -3.98 -39.98
C HIS A 196 -26.27 -2.94 -39.78
N GLN A 197 -26.64 -1.66 -39.83
CA GLN A 197 -25.69 -0.57 -39.60
C GLN A 197 -25.12 -0.60 -38.18
N GLN A 198 -25.96 -0.86 -37.16
CA GLN A 198 -25.49 -1.01 -35.79
C GLN A 198 -24.56 -2.22 -35.64
N LEU A 199 -24.88 -3.33 -36.30
CA LEU A 199 -24.03 -4.52 -36.27
C LEU A 199 -22.67 -4.22 -36.90
N GLN A 200 -22.64 -3.52 -38.05
CA GLN A 200 -21.39 -3.16 -38.71
C GLN A 200 -20.53 -2.22 -37.84
N VAL A 201 -21.12 -1.18 -37.27
CA VAL A 201 -20.41 -0.28 -36.34
C VAL A 201 -19.87 -1.05 -35.14
N LYS A 202 -20.65 -1.98 -34.58
CA LYS A 202 -20.18 -2.83 -33.48
C LYS A 202 -19.05 -3.76 -33.90
N THR A 203 -19.07 -4.30 -35.12
CA THR A 203 -17.98 -5.10 -35.68
C THR A 203 -16.71 -4.27 -35.80
N GLU A 204 -16.78 -3.07 -36.39
CA GLU A 204 -15.64 -2.16 -36.53
C GLU A 204 -15.07 -1.75 -35.16
N GLU A 205 -15.93 -1.44 -34.17
CA GLU A 205 -15.52 -1.18 -32.78
C GLU A 205 -14.78 -2.39 -32.17
N THR A 206 -15.26 -3.62 -32.39
CA THR A 206 -14.60 -4.82 -31.84
C THR A 206 -13.26 -5.11 -32.51
N GLU A 207 -13.12 -4.82 -33.80
CA GLU A 207 -11.86 -4.97 -34.53
C GLU A 207 -10.83 -3.93 -34.08
N ALA A 208 -11.24 -2.68 -33.87
CA ALA A 208 -10.38 -1.63 -33.32
C ALA A 208 -9.87 -2.02 -31.91
N LEU A 209 -10.77 -2.46 -31.02
CA LEU A 209 -10.39 -2.93 -29.68
C LEU A 209 -9.47 -4.17 -29.72
N ALA A 210 -9.61 -5.04 -30.73
CA ALA A 210 -8.72 -6.18 -30.91
C ALA A 210 -7.31 -5.75 -31.34
N ALA A 211 -7.18 -4.71 -32.17
CA ALA A 211 -5.90 -4.12 -32.56
C ALA A 211 -5.19 -3.49 -31.35
N ASP A 212 -5.91 -2.66 -30.57
CA ASP A 212 -5.36 -2.03 -29.36
C ASP A 212 -4.90 -3.07 -28.33
N ASN A 213 -5.67 -4.14 -28.15
CA ASN A 213 -5.27 -5.26 -27.27
C ASN A 213 -3.98 -5.95 -27.75
N LYS A 214 -3.74 -6.01 -29.06
CA LYS A 214 -2.51 -6.59 -29.61
C LYS A 214 -1.31 -5.67 -29.32
N GLU A 215 -1.48 -4.36 -29.45
CA GLU A 215 -0.45 -3.37 -29.12
C GLU A 215 -0.12 -3.38 -27.62
N LEU A 216 -1.14 -3.37 -26.76
CA LEU A 216 -0.94 -3.45 -25.31
C LEU A 216 -0.19 -4.72 -24.90
N ARG A 217 -0.49 -5.87 -25.52
CA ARG A 217 0.27 -7.10 -25.29
C ARG A 217 1.73 -6.97 -25.72
N ALA A 218 2.00 -6.34 -26.88
CA ALA A 218 3.37 -6.08 -27.32
C ALA A 218 4.12 -5.19 -26.32
N LEU A 219 3.49 -4.11 -25.84
CA LEU A 219 4.06 -3.22 -24.82
C LEU A 219 4.35 -3.98 -23.52
N VAL A 220 3.40 -4.79 -23.03
CA VAL A 220 3.60 -5.61 -21.82
C VAL A 220 4.79 -6.56 -21.98
N THR A 221 4.94 -7.20 -23.15
CA THR A 221 6.12 -8.05 -23.41
C THR A 221 7.42 -7.27 -23.46
N GLY A 222 7.39 -6.03 -23.98
CA GLY A 222 8.54 -5.12 -23.99
C GLY A 222 8.96 -4.70 -22.58
N TYR A 223 8.02 -4.27 -21.75
CA TYR A 223 8.28 -3.92 -20.35
C TYR A 223 8.81 -5.10 -19.53
N LYS A 224 8.26 -6.30 -19.75
CA LYS A 224 8.76 -7.51 -19.08
C LYS A 224 10.24 -7.76 -19.43
N LYS A 225 10.61 -7.64 -20.70
CA LYS A 225 12.01 -7.83 -21.14
C LYS A 225 12.93 -6.75 -20.55
N ALA A 226 12.47 -5.49 -20.53
CA ALA A 226 13.24 -4.40 -19.94
C ALA A 226 13.44 -4.58 -18.42
N LEU A 227 12.42 -5.09 -17.71
CA LEU A 227 12.52 -5.43 -16.29
C LEU A 227 13.54 -6.55 -16.05
N GLU A 228 13.47 -7.65 -16.81
CA GLU A 228 14.42 -8.75 -16.70
C GLU A 228 15.87 -8.29 -16.99
N GLU A 229 16.06 -7.35 -17.91
CA GLU A 229 17.36 -6.76 -18.20
C GLU A 229 17.89 -5.88 -17.07
N ALA A 230 17.03 -5.05 -16.48
CA ALA A 230 17.38 -4.26 -15.30
C ALA A 230 17.78 -5.15 -14.11
N GLU A 231 17.06 -6.26 -13.89
CA GLU A 231 17.39 -7.23 -12.84
C GLU A 231 18.71 -7.98 -13.10
N ARG A 232 19.09 -8.22 -14.36
CA ARG A 232 20.43 -8.76 -14.70
C ARG A 232 21.52 -7.73 -14.37
N ASN A 233 21.36 -6.50 -14.84
CA ASN A 233 22.32 -5.43 -14.60
C ASN A 233 22.51 -5.16 -13.10
N GLN A 234 21.44 -5.20 -12.32
CA GLN A 234 21.52 -5.08 -10.86
C GLN A 234 22.35 -6.20 -10.24
N ARG A 235 22.10 -7.46 -10.61
CA ARG A 235 22.89 -8.61 -10.12
C ARG A 235 24.37 -8.51 -10.49
N ASP A 236 24.68 -8.02 -11.68
CA ASP A 236 26.07 -7.82 -12.11
C ASP A 236 26.77 -6.72 -11.31
N ILE A 237 26.07 -5.63 -10.97
CA ILE A 237 26.58 -4.56 -10.11
C ILE A 237 26.80 -5.09 -8.68
N GLU A 238 25.83 -5.80 -8.13
CA GLU A 238 25.93 -6.42 -6.79
C GLU A 238 27.11 -7.40 -6.73
N ALA A 239 27.30 -8.22 -7.77
CA ALA A 239 28.44 -9.14 -7.86
C ALA A 239 29.79 -8.40 -7.88
N LYS A 240 29.90 -7.29 -8.63
CA LYS A 240 31.10 -6.44 -8.64
C LYS A 240 31.38 -5.82 -7.28
N HIS A 241 30.35 -5.30 -6.61
CA HIS A 241 30.49 -4.70 -5.28
C HIS A 241 30.93 -5.74 -4.25
N LEU A 242 30.39 -6.95 -4.28
CA LEU A 242 30.80 -8.04 -3.40
C LEU A 242 32.26 -8.44 -3.65
N ALA A 243 32.68 -8.55 -4.91
CA ALA A 243 34.08 -8.85 -5.26
C ALA A 243 35.04 -7.76 -4.75
N GLU A 244 34.66 -6.48 -4.86
CA GLU A 244 35.48 -5.37 -4.36
C GLU A 244 35.58 -5.38 -2.82
N ILE A 245 34.47 -5.67 -2.13
CA ILE A 245 34.47 -5.82 -0.67
C ILE A 245 35.38 -6.97 -0.23
N GLU A 246 35.37 -8.11 -0.94
CA GLU A 246 36.25 -9.23 -0.65
C GLU A 246 37.72 -8.88 -0.91
N ASN A 247 38.01 -8.16 -1.99
CA ASN A 247 39.35 -7.66 -2.30
C ASN A 247 39.86 -6.72 -1.19
N LEU A 248 39.07 -5.73 -0.78
CA LEU A 248 39.41 -4.80 0.31
C LEU A 248 39.64 -5.52 1.64
N ARG A 249 38.82 -6.54 1.94
CA ARG A 249 39.02 -7.39 3.13
C ARG A 249 40.34 -8.15 3.08
N ALA A 250 40.70 -8.69 1.92
CA ALA A 250 41.97 -9.40 1.73
C ALA A 250 43.17 -8.45 1.91
N VAL A 251 43.12 -7.25 1.33
CA VAL A 251 44.15 -6.21 1.50
C VAL A 251 44.30 -5.83 2.97
N HIS A 252 43.20 -5.51 3.65
CA HIS A 252 43.23 -5.14 5.06
C HIS A 252 43.77 -6.27 5.95
N SER A 253 43.41 -7.53 5.66
CA SER A 253 43.97 -8.68 6.36
C SER A 253 45.48 -8.83 6.16
N LEU A 254 45.99 -8.52 4.98
CA LEU A 254 47.41 -8.56 4.67
C LEU A 254 48.17 -7.46 5.43
N GLU A 255 47.63 -6.24 5.44
CA GLU A 255 48.20 -5.10 6.16
C GLU A 255 48.25 -5.35 7.67
N LEU A 256 47.18 -5.89 8.27
CA LEU A 256 47.17 -6.26 9.68
C LEU A 256 48.23 -7.33 10.02
N SER A 257 48.40 -8.32 9.13
CA SER A 257 49.42 -9.35 9.29
C SER A 257 50.84 -8.79 9.21
N ASP A 258 51.13 -7.91 8.23
CA ASP A 258 52.43 -7.23 8.10
C ASP A 258 52.72 -6.35 9.33
N LEU A 259 51.73 -5.57 9.77
CA LEU A 259 51.84 -4.75 10.98
C LEU A 259 52.16 -5.61 12.20
N GLN A 260 51.43 -6.72 12.39
CA GLN A 260 51.66 -7.65 13.50
C GLN A 260 53.04 -8.32 13.43
N ALA A 261 53.54 -8.64 12.22
CA ALA A 261 54.88 -9.16 12.02
C ALA A 261 55.94 -8.13 12.42
N ARG A 262 55.81 -6.87 11.99
CA ARG A 262 56.71 -5.78 12.38
C ARG A 262 56.71 -5.53 13.88
N TYR A 263 55.56 -5.58 14.54
CA TYR A 263 55.47 -5.46 16.00
C TYR A 263 56.20 -6.59 16.71
N ARG A 264 56.03 -7.84 16.25
CA ARG A 264 56.77 -8.99 16.80
C ARG A 264 58.28 -8.85 16.62
N GLN A 265 58.72 -8.46 15.43
CA GLN A 265 60.13 -8.24 15.14
C GLN A 265 60.75 -7.16 16.05
N LYS A 266 60.07 -6.03 16.24
CA LYS A 266 60.53 -4.98 17.16
C LYS A 266 60.60 -5.47 18.61
N LEU A 267 59.66 -6.31 19.04
CA LEU A 267 59.65 -6.86 20.40
C LEU A 267 60.86 -7.79 20.61
N GLU A 268 61.17 -8.64 19.64
CA GLU A 268 62.35 -9.51 19.65
C GLU A 268 63.66 -8.70 19.66
N GLU A 269 63.75 -7.64 18.84
CA GLU A 269 64.91 -6.75 18.82
C GLU A 269 65.15 -6.07 20.17
N VAL A 270 64.11 -5.51 20.78
CA VAL A 270 64.19 -4.88 22.11
C VAL A 270 64.59 -5.92 23.17
N THR A 271 64.10 -7.15 23.06
CA THR A 271 64.46 -8.25 23.97
C THR A 271 65.95 -8.58 23.86
N MET A 272 66.47 -8.76 22.63
CA MET A 272 67.89 -9.02 22.39
C MET A 272 68.78 -7.87 22.87
N GLN A 273 68.39 -6.61 22.62
CA GLN A 273 69.13 -5.45 23.11
C GLN A 273 69.16 -5.37 24.64
N ASN A 274 68.07 -5.74 25.31
CA ASN A 274 68.03 -5.78 26.77
C ASN A 274 68.94 -6.89 27.33
N ASP A 275 68.93 -8.08 26.71
CA ASP A 275 69.81 -9.18 27.09
C ASP A 275 71.29 -8.82 26.89
N GLU A 276 71.63 -8.18 25.77
CA GLU A 276 72.99 -7.68 25.51
C GLU A 276 73.43 -6.63 26.54
N LYS A 277 72.55 -5.68 26.89
CA LYS A 277 72.81 -4.69 27.95
C LYS A 277 72.99 -5.35 29.31
N LEU A 278 72.19 -6.36 29.64
CA LEU A 278 72.33 -7.12 30.89
C LEU A 278 73.67 -7.90 30.93
N LEU A 279 74.06 -8.55 29.83
CA LEU A 279 75.35 -9.22 29.71
C LEU A 279 76.52 -8.23 29.84
N SER A 280 76.42 -7.08 29.19
CA SER A 280 77.44 -6.01 29.28
C SER A 280 77.59 -5.50 30.71
N ARG A 281 76.47 -5.26 31.42
CA ARG A 281 76.48 -4.89 32.84
C ARG A 281 77.06 -5.98 33.72
N ARG A 282 76.76 -7.26 33.47
CA ARG A 282 77.36 -8.39 34.20
C ARG A 282 78.88 -8.43 34.01
N ARG A 283 79.38 -8.26 32.79
CA ARG A 283 80.83 -8.20 32.50
C ARG A 283 81.49 -7.04 33.24
N GLN A 284 80.91 -5.84 33.14
CA GLN A 284 81.42 -4.65 33.83
C GLN A 284 81.44 -4.83 35.36
N ASN A 285 80.36 -5.34 35.95
CA ASN A 285 80.30 -5.63 37.38
C ASN A 285 81.33 -6.67 37.83
N ASN A 286 81.62 -7.67 36.99
CA ASN A 286 82.67 -8.65 37.29
C ASN A 286 84.06 -7.99 37.30
N CYS A 287 84.35 -7.10 36.34
CA CYS A 287 85.59 -6.30 36.35
C CYS A 287 85.70 -5.41 37.59
N ILE A 288 84.60 -4.75 37.99
CA ILE A 288 84.57 -3.89 39.19
C ILE A 288 84.81 -4.71 40.46
N ARG A 289 84.22 -5.91 40.58
CA ARG A 289 84.48 -6.80 41.72
C ARG A 289 85.94 -7.22 41.80
N HIS A 290 86.58 -7.55 40.68
CA HIS A 290 88.01 -7.84 40.64
C HIS A 290 88.86 -6.61 41.00
N ALA A 291 88.48 -5.40 40.59
CA ALA A 291 89.16 -4.17 40.98
C ALA A 291 88.97 -3.82 42.47
N HIS A 292 87.78 -4.02 43.04
CA HIS A 292 87.51 -3.79 44.47
C HIS A 292 88.20 -4.81 45.38
N ALA A 293 88.41 -6.05 44.91
CA ALA A 293 89.22 -7.03 45.64
C ALA A 293 90.71 -6.59 45.76
N LEU A 294 91.18 -5.74 44.84
CA LEU A 294 92.52 -5.13 44.87
C LEU A 294 92.55 -3.75 45.55
N SER A 295 91.38 -3.09 45.72
CA SER A 295 91.24 -1.74 46.25
C SER A 295 90.27 -1.72 47.45
N SER A 296 90.59 -2.51 48.47
CA SER A 296 89.93 -2.43 49.77
C SER A 296 90.64 -1.40 50.64
N ASN A 297 90.21 -0.14 50.50
CA ASN A 297 90.06 0.83 51.58
C ASN A 297 89.56 2.14 50.97
N THR A 298 88.55 2.74 51.61
CA THR A 298 88.09 4.15 51.48
C THR A 298 86.63 4.31 51.05
N LEU A 299 85.80 4.45 52.08
CA LEU A 299 84.68 5.38 52.26
C LEU A 299 83.39 5.29 51.42
N ARG A 300 82.39 4.79 52.16
CA ARG A 300 80.94 4.90 52.11
C ARG A 300 80.43 6.36 52.03
N THR A 301 79.56 6.69 51.08
CA THR A 301 78.70 7.89 51.17
C THR A 301 77.42 7.82 50.34
N SER A 302 76.32 8.22 51.00
CA SER A 302 75.16 8.98 50.49
C SER A 302 74.22 8.35 49.43
N MET A 303 73.10 7.79 49.90
CA MET A 303 71.90 7.52 49.10
C MET A 303 70.97 8.75 49.11
N SER A 304 70.78 9.37 47.95
CA SER A 304 69.85 10.48 47.71
C SER A 304 68.48 9.95 47.23
N THR A 305 67.44 10.17 48.05
CA THR A 305 66.06 9.77 47.79
C THR A 305 65.37 10.77 46.85
N LYS A 306 65.22 10.41 45.57
CA LYS A 306 64.33 11.11 44.63
C LYS A 306 62.88 10.70 44.91
N THR A 307 62.04 11.69 45.12
CA THR A 307 60.59 11.59 45.28
C THR A 307 59.96 10.98 44.04
N LEU A 308 59.29 9.84 44.22
CA LEU A 308 58.52 9.15 43.20
C LEU A 308 57.29 10.00 42.85
N GLN A 309 57.24 10.42 41.59
CA GLN A 309 56.07 10.98 40.93
C GLN A 309 54.94 9.93 40.99
N GLY A 310 53.77 10.39 41.47
CA GLY A 310 52.72 9.56 42.06
C GLY A 310 52.20 8.39 41.23
N ASP A 311 51.85 7.32 41.95
CA ASP A 311 51.24 6.08 41.45
C ASP A 311 49.86 6.37 40.79
N PRO A 312 49.64 6.01 39.51
CA PRO A 312 48.37 6.16 38.78
C PRO A 312 47.17 5.44 39.42
N ARG A 313 47.39 4.63 40.45
CA ARG A 313 46.36 3.82 41.12
C ARG A 313 45.71 4.50 42.32
N ARG A 314 46.05 5.75 42.62
CA ARG A 314 45.49 6.47 43.77
C ARG A 314 43.99 6.77 43.53
N PRO A 315 43.06 6.18 44.31
CA PRO A 315 41.60 6.25 44.06
C PRO A 315 40.96 7.62 44.35
N GLY A 316 41.76 8.68 44.55
CA GLY A 316 41.29 10.04 44.81
C GLY A 316 41.13 10.91 43.56
N ASP A 317 41.56 10.43 42.39
CA ASP A 317 41.57 11.17 41.12
C ASP A 317 40.58 10.58 40.10
N LEU A 318 39.48 10.01 40.60
CA LEU A 318 38.34 9.57 39.79
C LEU A 318 37.53 10.80 39.38
N HIS A 319 37.88 11.40 38.25
CA HIS A 319 37.00 12.36 37.59
C HIS A 319 35.76 11.61 37.08
N PRO A 320 34.52 12.05 37.41
CA PRO A 320 33.30 11.52 36.83
C PRO A 320 33.43 11.51 35.31
N PHE A 321 33.11 10.40 34.66
CA PHE A 321 33.18 10.28 33.21
C PHE A 321 32.24 11.32 32.57
N VAL A 322 32.82 12.42 32.11
CA VAL A 322 32.14 13.40 31.27
C VAL A 322 32.08 12.77 29.88
N ARG A 323 30.87 12.34 29.47
CA ARG A 323 30.65 11.93 28.08
C ARG A 323 31.07 13.10 27.20
N GLU A 324 32.02 12.86 26.30
CA GLU A 324 32.40 13.78 25.25
C GLU A 324 31.09 14.22 24.55
N GLN A 325 30.86 15.54 24.49
CA GLN A 325 29.69 16.07 23.77
C GLN A 325 29.84 15.60 22.32
N VAL A 326 29.01 14.64 21.94
CA VAL A 326 28.91 14.20 20.55
C VAL A 326 28.44 15.41 19.76
N ASP A 327 29.19 15.76 18.73
CA ASP A 327 28.87 16.85 17.83
C ASP A 327 27.46 16.60 17.26
N PRO A 328 26.49 17.53 17.43
CA PRO A 328 25.14 17.36 16.88
C PRO A 328 25.11 17.13 15.37
N ASP A 329 26.18 17.46 14.64
CA ASP A 329 26.32 17.21 13.20
C ASP A 329 26.61 15.73 12.85
N ASP A 330 27.06 14.91 13.81
CA ASP A 330 27.36 13.48 13.62
C ASP A 330 26.20 12.55 14.02
N ALA A 331 25.08 13.11 14.52
CA ALA A 331 23.90 12.32 14.84
C ALA A 331 23.24 11.79 13.56
N PRO A 332 22.91 10.49 13.46
CA PRO A 332 22.24 9.94 12.30
C PRO A 332 20.91 10.66 12.09
N GLY A 333 20.77 11.35 10.95
CA GLY A 333 19.59 12.14 10.62
C GLY A 333 18.30 11.33 10.75
N ASP A 334 17.26 11.93 11.31
CA ASP A 334 15.96 11.28 11.47
C ASP A 334 15.26 11.14 10.12
N TRP A 335 15.41 9.96 9.53
CA TRP A 335 14.77 9.59 8.28
C TRP A 335 13.24 9.73 8.33
N TYR A 336 12.60 9.53 9.49
CA TYR A 336 11.15 9.66 9.60
C TYR A 336 10.69 11.11 9.45
N ALA A 337 11.42 12.07 10.05
CA ALA A 337 11.14 13.50 9.88
C ALA A 337 11.35 13.95 8.41
N PHE A 338 12.41 13.44 7.76
CA PHE A 338 12.66 13.73 6.35
C PHE A 338 11.56 13.18 5.44
N PHE A 339 11.21 11.90 5.59
CA PHE A 339 10.16 11.28 4.78
C PHE A 339 8.78 11.88 5.06
N SER A 340 8.47 12.24 6.31
CA SER A 340 7.26 13.00 6.67
C SER A 340 7.16 14.29 5.86
N LEU A 341 8.25 15.06 5.77
CA LEU A 341 8.28 16.31 5.01
C LEU A 341 8.05 16.09 3.51
N VAL A 342 8.73 15.11 2.91
CA VAL A 342 8.56 14.78 1.48
C VAL A 342 7.14 14.32 1.19
N LEU A 343 6.58 13.41 2.02
CA LEU A 343 5.21 12.93 1.89
C LEU A 343 4.19 14.05 2.08
N GLY A 344 4.39 14.95 3.03
CA GLY A 344 3.56 16.13 3.24
C GLY A 344 3.55 17.05 2.01
N PHE A 345 4.69 17.18 1.32
CA PHE A 345 4.83 18.04 0.15
C PHE A 345 4.12 17.43 -1.07
N LEU A 346 4.29 16.12 -1.27
CA LEU A 346 3.56 15.37 -2.30
C LEU A 346 2.05 15.38 -2.02
N ALA A 347 1.63 15.18 -0.76
CA ALA A 347 0.23 15.22 -0.37
C ALA A 347 -0.40 16.60 -0.64
N PHE A 348 0.34 17.67 -0.35
CA PHE A 348 -0.10 19.04 -0.61
C PHE A 348 -0.25 19.34 -2.10
N THR A 349 0.73 18.93 -2.93
CA THR A 349 0.72 19.19 -4.37
C THR A 349 -0.29 18.32 -5.13
N MET A 350 -0.38 17.03 -4.79
CA MET A 350 -1.27 16.08 -5.47
C MET A 350 -2.69 16.02 -4.89
N LYS A 351 -2.94 16.67 -3.75
CA LYS A 351 -4.22 16.63 -3.00
C LYS A 351 -4.69 15.21 -2.66
N TRP A 352 -3.75 14.31 -2.40
CA TRP A 352 -4.04 12.91 -2.07
C TRP A 352 -4.23 12.73 -0.55
N LYS A 353 -5.43 12.30 -0.15
CA LYS A 353 -5.82 12.16 1.26
C LYS A 353 -5.01 11.09 2.00
N GLU A 354 -4.72 9.98 1.34
CA GLU A 354 -3.94 8.87 1.94
C GLU A 354 -2.50 9.29 2.24
N LEU A 355 -1.88 10.09 1.36
CA LEU A 355 -0.52 10.58 1.59
C LEU A 355 -0.46 11.60 2.72
N ALA A 356 -1.52 12.40 2.91
CA ALA A 356 -1.59 13.35 4.03
C ALA A 356 -1.65 12.63 5.39
N TRP A 357 -2.40 11.53 5.47
CA TRP A 357 -2.41 10.67 6.66
C TRP A 357 -1.08 9.94 6.86
N GLY A 358 -0.47 9.44 5.79
CA GLY A 358 0.87 8.81 5.84
C GLY A 358 1.94 9.76 6.37
N SER A 359 1.94 11.02 5.90
CA SER A 359 2.81 12.09 6.41
C SER A 359 2.61 12.33 7.91
N LEU A 360 1.35 12.40 8.38
CA LEU A 360 1.06 12.65 9.80
C LEU A 360 1.53 11.49 10.68
N LEU A 361 1.33 10.24 10.24
CA LEU A 361 1.78 9.05 10.96
C LEU A 361 3.31 8.96 11.05
N LEU A 362 4.02 9.28 9.96
CA LEU A 362 5.48 9.36 9.99
C LEU A 362 5.97 10.47 10.94
N CYS A 363 5.26 11.59 10.99
CA CYS A 363 5.55 12.66 11.94
C CYS A 363 5.41 12.19 13.39
N PHE A 364 4.36 11.41 13.70
CA PHE A 364 4.21 10.78 15.02
C PHE A 364 5.27 9.71 15.30
N GLY A 365 5.69 8.96 14.27
CA GLY A 365 6.81 8.02 14.36
C GLY A 365 8.11 8.71 14.79
N SER A 366 8.41 9.87 14.21
CA SER A 366 9.54 10.73 14.62
C SER A 366 9.45 11.11 16.11
N PHE A 367 8.28 11.53 16.60
CA PHE A 367 8.07 11.81 18.03
C PHE A 367 8.33 10.60 18.94
N THR A 368 7.92 9.40 18.52
CA THR A 368 8.16 8.18 19.30
C THR A 368 9.63 7.76 19.33
N ASN A 369 10.42 8.18 18.33
CA ASN A 369 11.85 7.91 18.24
C ASN A 369 12.72 8.91 19.03
N MET A 370 12.12 9.96 19.64
CA MET A 370 12.83 11.04 20.37
C MET A 370 13.44 10.62 21.72
N LYS A 371 13.82 9.36 21.92
CA LYS A 371 14.41 8.91 23.19
C LYS A 371 15.89 9.30 23.36
N SER A 372 16.50 9.88 22.32
CA SER A 372 17.85 10.46 22.37
C SER A 372 17.75 11.98 22.56
N GLN A 373 18.48 12.50 23.53
CA GLN A 373 18.38 13.88 24.03
C GLN A 373 18.89 14.96 23.04
N ASP A 374 19.27 14.55 21.82
CA ASP A 374 20.06 15.34 20.87
C ASP A 374 19.33 15.66 19.56
N MET A 375 18.01 15.42 19.46
CA MET A 375 17.29 15.75 18.23
C MET A 375 17.02 17.27 18.07
N ASN A 376 17.22 17.76 16.86
CA ASN A 376 16.91 19.12 16.46
C ASN A 376 15.39 19.36 16.46
N THR A 377 14.87 19.82 17.60
CA THR A 377 13.44 20.08 17.84
C THR A 377 12.81 20.99 16.79
N THR A 378 13.60 21.89 16.21
CA THR A 378 13.20 22.79 15.11
C THR A 378 12.76 22.01 13.87
N GLN A 379 13.48 20.94 13.52
CA GLN A 379 13.19 20.14 12.32
C GLN A 379 11.90 19.32 12.49
N VAL A 380 11.71 18.72 13.66
CA VAL A 380 10.48 17.98 13.99
C VAL A 380 9.29 18.93 13.99
N ALA A 381 9.41 20.11 14.61
CA ALA A 381 8.36 21.13 14.61
C ALA A 381 7.97 21.57 13.19
N MET A 382 8.95 21.84 12.31
CA MET A 382 8.70 22.19 10.91
C MET A 382 7.95 21.09 10.16
N SER A 383 8.37 19.83 10.32
CA SER A 383 7.69 18.68 9.70
C SER A 383 6.23 18.53 10.18
N PHE A 384 5.97 18.79 11.46
CA PHE A 384 4.64 18.73 12.05
C PHE A 384 3.70 19.82 11.52
N PHE A 385 4.15 21.08 11.50
CA PHE A 385 3.35 22.19 10.96
C PHE A 385 3.05 21.98 9.47
N PHE A 386 4.01 21.44 8.74
CA PHE A 386 3.83 21.16 7.32
C PHE A 386 2.86 20.00 7.06
N SER A 387 2.99 18.89 7.81
CA SER A 387 2.08 17.74 7.70
C SER A 387 0.64 18.10 8.10
N THR A 388 0.45 18.91 9.15
CA THR A 388 -0.88 19.37 9.58
C THR A 388 -1.49 20.33 8.56
N SER A 389 -0.70 21.25 8.00
CA SER A 389 -1.14 22.14 6.92
C SER A 389 -1.53 21.38 5.65
N ALA A 390 -0.78 20.34 5.27
CA ALA A 390 -1.10 19.47 4.14
C ALA A 390 -2.43 18.71 4.37
N LEU A 391 -2.66 18.22 5.59
CA LEU A 391 -3.90 17.56 5.98
C LEU A 391 -5.10 18.52 5.92
N VAL A 392 -4.98 19.72 6.49
CA VAL A 392 -6.02 20.75 6.41
C VAL A 392 -6.31 21.11 4.97
N SER A 393 -5.29 21.29 4.13
CA SER A 393 -5.44 21.59 2.70
C SER A 393 -6.13 20.47 1.93
N ALA A 394 -5.80 19.20 2.22
CA ALA A 394 -6.43 18.04 1.57
C ALA A 394 -7.92 17.91 1.91
N TYR A 395 -8.34 18.32 3.11
CA TYR A 395 -9.75 18.28 3.54
C TYR A 395 -10.52 19.55 3.13
N MET A 396 -9.94 20.74 3.27
CA MET A 396 -10.57 22.01 2.92
C MET A 396 -10.58 22.27 1.41
N GLY A 397 -9.56 21.81 0.67
CA GLY A 397 -9.44 21.97 -0.78
C GLY A 397 -10.45 21.15 -1.60
N THR A 398 -11.26 20.31 -0.95
CA THR A 398 -12.43 19.66 -1.57
C THR A 398 -13.69 20.52 -1.55
N MET A 399 -13.64 21.74 -0.99
CA MET A 399 -14.61 22.80 -1.27
C MET A 399 -14.57 23.08 -2.78
N ARG A 400 -15.52 22.46 -3.47
CA ARG A 400 -15.71 22.45 -4.92
C ARG A 400 -15.57 23.87 -5.49
N PRO A 401 -14.71 24.12 -6.50
CA PRO A 401 -14.59 25.40 -7.22
C PRO A 401 -15.85 25.82 -8.03
N GLY A 402 -17.04 25.71 -7.44
CA GLY A 402 -18.32 25.97 -8.09
C GLY A 402 -19.48 26.30 -7.14
N MET A 403 -19.25 26.43 -5.82
CA MET A 403 -20.22 27.12 -4.96
C MET A 403 -19.94 28.62 -5.09
N LEU A 404 -20.70 29.26 -5.99
CA LEU A 404 -20.88 30.71 -6.02
C LEU A 404 -21.25 31.16 -4.60
N MET A 405 -20.30 31.80 -3.92
CA MET A 405 -20.63 32.62 -2.77
C MET A 405 -21.68 33.63 -3.27
N PRO A 406 -22.87 33.73 -2.65
CA PRO A 406 -23.82 34.75 -2.99
C PRO A 406 -23.13 36.10 -2.79
N SER A 407 -22.76 36.73 -3.91
CA SER A 407 -22.28 38.10 -3.95
C SER A 407 -23.30 38.95 -3.20
N GLY A 408 -22.83 39.62 -2.15
CA GLY A 408 -23.66 40.46 -1.30
C GLY A 408 -24.55 41.35 -2.15
N GLN A 409 -25.83 41.39 -1.79
CA GLN A 409 -26.78 42.38 -2.27
C GLN A 409 -26.13 43.77 -2.14
N THR A 410 -25.85 44.40 -3.27
CA THR A 410 -25.72 45.85 -3.35
C THR A 410 -27.07 46.43 -2.92
N VAL A 411 -27.09 47.00 -1.72
CA VAL A 411 -28.18 47.83 -1.22
C VAL A 411 -28.28 49.03 -2.18
N GLU A 412 -29.33 49.06 -2.99
CA GLU A 412 -29.73 50.26 -3.72
C GLU A 412 -30.10 51.34 -2.70
N ALA A 413 -29.45 52.49 -2.81
CA ALA A 413 -29.81 53.69 -2.10
C ALA A 413 -31.11 54.28 -2.70
N PRO A 414 -32.07 54.73 -1.88
CA PRO A 414 -33.26 55.39 -2.38
C PRO A 414 -32.91 56.77 -2.94
N ALA A 415 -33.23 56.99 -4.22
CA ALA A 415 -33.17 58.30 -4.85
C ALA A 415 -34.21 59.24 -4.22
N SER A 416 -33.76 60.45 -3.91
CA SER A 416 -34.60 61.62 -3.57
C SER A 416 -34.99 62.39 -4.82
#